data_AF-A0A1Q5J614-F1
#
_entry.id   AF-A0A1Q5J614-F1
#
_cell.length_a   1.000
_cell.length_b   1.000
_cell.length_c   1.000
_cell.angle_alpha   90.00
_cell.angle_beta   90.00
_cell.angle_gamma   90.00
#
_symmetry.space_group_name_H-M   'P 1'
#
loop_
_entity.id
_entity.type
_entity.pdbx_description
1 polymer ?
#
loop_
_entity_poly.entity_id
_entity_poly.type
_entity_poly.pdbx_seq_one_letter_code
_entity_poly.pdbx_strand_id
1 'polypeptide(L)'
;MPHINVLLVVRTVDIDQDGRLSRLITADAQAERFLVGDLTEESVRAVLTACGNDPDNLSTVTPELLRAPLHLAVSSALPAAAW
;
A
#
# COMPACT_ATOMS: atom_id res chain seq x y z
N MET A 1 33.32 0.21 -11.42
CA MET A 1 32.43 0.93 -10.46
C MET A 1 31.31 -0.03 -10.09
N PRO A 2 30.95 -0.22 -8.81
CA PRO A 2 29.84 -1.09 -8.45
C PRO A 2 28.52 -0.45 -8.91
N HIS A 3 27.68 -1.20 -9.62
CA HIS A 3 26.34 -0.78 -9.97
C HIS A 3 25.40 -1.15 -8.81
N ILE A 4 24.90 -0.15 -8.09
CA ILE A 4 23.98 -0.32 -6.96
C ILE A 4 22.61 0.21 -7.38
N ASN A 5 21.58 -0.61 -7.25
CA ASN A 5 20.20 -0.21 -7.42
C ASN A 5 19.63 0.23 -6.06
N VAL A 6 18.98 1.39 -6.02
CA VAL A 6 18.40 1.95 -4.79
C VAL A 6 16.90 2.15 -5.00
N LEU A 7 16.08 1.58 -4.11
CA LEU A 7 14.65 1.86 -4.00
C LEU A 7 14.42 2.80 -2.81
N LEU A 8 13.89 3.99 -3.08
CA LEU A 8 13.57 4.98 -2.06
C LEU A 8 12.04 5.04 -1.86
N VAL A 9 11.58 4.78 -0.64
CA VAL A 9 10.16 4.92 -0.26
C VAL A 9 9.98 6.23 0.49
N VAL A 10 9.10 7.09 -0.03
CA VAL A 10 8.80 8.41 0.55
C VAL A 10 7.30 8.66 0.51
N ARG A 11 6.81 9.56 1.37
CA ARG A 11 5.41 10.03 1.29
C ARG A 11 5.25 10.92 0.07
N THR A 12 4.07 10.89 -0.54
CA THR A 12 3.71 11.75 -1.69
C THR A 12 3.97 13.23 -1.40
N VAL A 13 3.66 13.70 -0.19
CA VAL A 13 3.90 15.09 0.19
C VAL A 13 5.39 15.46 0.22
N ASP A 14 6.26 14.53 0.61
CA ASP A 14 7.70 14.79 0.70
C ASP A 14 8.33 14.88 -0.69
N ILE A 15 7.93 14.00 -1.61
CA ILE A 15 8.44 14.02 -3.00
C ILE A 15 7.96 15.26 -3.78
N ASP A 16 6.76 15.76 -3.47
CA ASP A 16 6.19 16.93 -4.14
C ASP A 16 6.71 18.26 -3.56
N GLN A 17 7.09 18.30 -2.27
CA GLN A 17 7.48 19.54 -1.58
C GLN A 17 8.98 19.66 -1.26
N ASP A 18 9.74 18.56 -1.13
CA ASP A 18 11.18 18.62 -0.93
C ASP A 18 11.90 18.73 -2.29
N GLY A 19 12.48 19.89 -2.55
CA GLY A 19 13.21 20.18 -3.78
C GLY A 19 14.41 19.26 -4.05
N ARG A 20 14.97 18.57 -3.05
CA ARG A 20 16.03 17.57 -3.26
C ARG A 20 15.44 16.27 -3.78
N LEU A 21 14.28 15.85 -3.26
CA LEU A 21 13.61 14.62 -3.67
C LEU A 21 13.01 14.76 -5.07
N SER A 22 12.35 15.88 -5.37
CA SER A 22 11.79 16.12 -6.71
C SER A 22 12.88 16.18 -7.80
N ARG A 23 14.11 16.61 -7.43
CA ARG A 23 15.28 16.58 -8.32
C ARG A 23 15.78 15.17 -8.64
N LEU A 24 15.59 14.19 -7.75
CA LEU A 24 15.95 12.79 -8.05
C LEU A 24 15.12 12.23 -9.22
N ILE A 25 13.89 12.70 -9.38
CA ILE A 25 13.00 12.30 -10.49
C ILE A 25 13.28 13.12 -11.75
N THR A 26 13.55 14.42 -11.60
CA THR A 26 13.58 15.37 -12.73
C THR A 26 14.96 15.63 -13.32
N ALA A 27 16.05 15.52 -12.53
CA ALA A 27 17.37 16.00 -12.95
C ALA A 27 18.20 14.97 -13.75
N ASP A 28 17.89 13.67 -13.68
CA ASP A 28 18.77 12.61 -14.20
C ASP A 28 18.05 11.39 -14.83
N ALA A 29 16.76 11.54 -15.18
CA ALA A 29 15.95 10.66 -16.05
C ALA A 29 15.97 9.12 -15.84
N GLN A 30 16.58 8.57 -14.79
CA GLN A 30 16.63 7.11 -14.57
C GLN A 30 15.80 6.60 -13.38
N ALA A 31 15.32 7.48 -12.50
CA ALA A 31 14.51 7.06 -11.37
C ALA A 31 13.03 6.91 -11.78
N GLU A 32 12.58 5.67 -11.90
CA GLU A 32 11.17 5.37 -12.12
C GLU A 32 10.35 5.59 -10.83
N ARG A 33 9.22 6.29 -10.95
CA ARG A 33 8.28 6.50 -9.84
C ARG A 33 7.20 5.43 -9.87
N PHE A 34 7.12 4.64 -8.81
CA PHE A 34 6.03 3.70 -8.57
C PHE A 34 5.09 4.27 -7.51
N LEU A 35 3.83 4.51 -7.85
CA LEU A 35 2.82 4.90 -6.89
C LEU A 35 2.27 3.65 -6.20
N VAL A 36 2.34 3.63 -4.87
CA VAL A 36 1.65 2.63 -4.05
C VAL A 36 0.20 3.09 -3.91
N GLY A 37 -0.70 2.42 -4.64
CA GLY A 37 -2.13 2.66 -4.60
C GLY A 37 -2.86 1.70 -3.66
N ASP A 38 -4.19 1.71 -3.77
CA ASP A 38 -5.04 0.78 -3.05
C ASP A 38 -4.85 -0.66 -3.54
N LEU A 39 -5.07 -1.62 -2.63
CA LEU A 39 -5.15 -3.03 -2.96
C LEU A 39 -6.34 -3.30 -3.88
N THR A 40 -6.20 -4.34 -4.71
CA THR A 40 -7.33 -4.85 -5.49
C THR A 40 -8.32 -5.55 -4.55
N GLU A 41 -9.59 -5.56 -4.93
CA GLU A 41 -10.63 -6.30 -4.20
C GLU A 41 -10.26 -7.78 -4.06
N GLU A 42 -9.73 -8.38 -5.13
CA GLU A 42 -9.21 -9.75 -5.12
C GLU A 42 -8.13 -9.96 -4.05
N SER A 43 -7.17 -9.03 -3.94
CA SER A 43 -6.11 -9.11 -2.92
C SER A 43 -6.68 -9.01 -1.51
N VAL A 44 -7.65 -8.11 -1.29
CA VAL A 44 -8.33 -7.95 0.01
C VAL A 44 -9.08 -9.25 0.38
N ARG A 45 -9.88 -9.80 -0.54
CA ARG A 45 -10.62 -11.05 -0.30
C ARG A 45 -9.68 -12.22 -0.02
N ALA A 46 -8.55 -12.31 -0.72
CA ALA A 46 -7.54 -13.34 -0.48
C ALA A 46 -6.92 -13.23 0.93
N VAL A 47 -6.58 -12.02 1.38
CA VAL A 47 -6.03 -11.81 2.73
C VAL A 47 -7.07 -12.10 3.80
N LEU A 48 -8.31 -11.65 3.64
CA LEU A 48 -9.40 -11.94 4.58
C LEU A 48 -9.62 -13.45 4.74
N THR A 49 -9.67 -14.17 3.61
CA THR A 49 -9.79 -15.63 3.59
C THR A 49 -8.60 -16.29 4.30
N ALA A 50 -7.37 -15.82 4.05
CA ALA A 50 -6.18 -16.33 4.72
C ALA A 50 -6.16 -16.04 6.23
N CYS A 51 -6.82 -14.97 6.67
CA CYS A 51 -7.03 -14.65 8.09
C CYS A 51 -8.20 -15.43 8.73
N GLY A 52 -8.89 -16.29 7.97
CA GLY A 52 -10.02 -17.09 8.47
C GLY A 52 -11.36 -16.35 8.50
N ASN A 53 -11.43 -15.17 7.87
CA ASN A 53 -12.68 -14.42 7.71
C ASN A 53 -13.36 -14.82 6.40
N ASP A 54 -14.69 -14.86 6.41
CA ASP A 54 -15.49 -15.03 5.19
C ASP A 54 -15.77 -13.65 4.57
N PRO A 55 -15.16 -13.31 3.42
CA PRO A 55 -15.36 -12.00 2.79
C PRO A 55 -16.80 -11.76 2.33
N ASP A 56 -17.61 -12.81 2.14
CA ASP A 56 -19.01 -12.69 1.69
C ASP A 56 -19.98 -12.42 2.84
N ASN A 57 -19.55 -12.61 4.09
CA ASN A 57 -20.30 -12.27 5.29
C ASN A 57 -20.04 -10.83 5.78
N LEU A 58 -19.13 -10.10 5.13
CA LEU A 58 -18.85 -8.71 5.48
C LEU A 58 -19.86 -7.76 4.84
N SER A 59 -20.21 -6.69 5.55
CA SER A 59 -20.92 -5.55 4.97
C SER A 59 -20.16 -5.03 3.74
N THR A 60 -20.89 -4.64 2.69
CA THR A 60 -20.33 -4.17 1.41
C THR A 60 -19.33 -3.02 1.53
N VAL A 61 -19.42 -2.22 2.60
CA VAL A 61 -18.51 -1.09 2.87
C VAL A 61 -17.15 -1.55 3.43
N THR A 62 -17.10 -2.70 4.09
CA THR A 62 -15.91 -3.18 4.79
C THR A 62 -14.81 -3.59 3.80
N PRO A 63 -15.09 -4.38 2.74
CA PRO A 63 -14.08 -4.69 1.73
C PRO A 63 -13.48 -3.45 1.06
N GLU A 64 -14.29 -2.41 0.79
CA GLU A 64 -13.81 -1.16 0.21
C GLU A 64 -12.85 -0.43 1.15
N LEU A 65 -13.17 -0.34 2.44
CA LEU A 65 -12.31 0.30 3.44
C LEU A 65 -10.96 -0.43 3.57
N LEU A 66 -10.99 -1.76 3.50
CA LEU A 66 -9.79 -2.60 3.62
C LEU A 66 -8.90 -2.58 2.36
N ARG A 67 -9.31 -1.90 1.28
CA ARG A 67 -8.42 -1.68 0.12
C ARG A 67 -7.23 -0.79 0.46
N ALA A 68 -7.35 0.08 1.46
CA ALA A 68 -6.21 0.80 1.99
C ALA A 68 -5.30 -0.19 2.77
N PRO A 69 -4.01 -0.36 2.39
CA PRO A 69 -3.14 -1.36 3.01
C PRO A 69 -3.06 -1.26 4.53
N LEU A 70 -3.09 -0.04 5.08
CA LEU A 70 -3.06 0.19 6.52
C LEU A 70 -4.32 -0.32 7.23
N HIS A 71 -5.50 -0.13 6.63
CA HIS A 71 -6.75 -0.62 7.22
C HIS A 71 -6.76 -2.14 7.26
N LEU A 72 -6.33 -2.81 6.18
CA LEU A 72 -6.20 -4.26 6.16
C LEU A 72 -5.20 -4.77 7.19
N ALA A 73 -4.02 -4.15 7.30
CA ALA A 73 -3.01 -4.55 8.27
C ALA A 73 -3.50 -4.44 9.72
N VAL A 74 -4.21 -3.35 10.05
CA VAL A 74 -4.81 -3.18 11.37
C VAL A 74 -5.90 -4.22 11.60
N SER A 75 -6.81 -4.41 10.63
CA SER A 75 -7.91 -5.36 10.76
C SER A 75 -7.44 -6.80 10.91
N SER A 76 -6.43 -7.22 10.15
CA SER A 76 -5.83 -8.56 10.23
C SER A 76 -5.10 -8.82 11.55
N ALA A 77 -4.70 -7.78 12.29
CA ALA A 77 -4.11 -7.90 13.62
C ALA A 77 -5.16 -7.99 14.74
N LEU A 78 -6.44 -7.72 14.44
CA LEU A 78 -7.50 -7.81 15.44
C LEU A 78 -7.89 -9.27 15.71
N PRO A 79 -8.22 -9.63 16.96
CA PRO A 79 -8.75 -10.95 17.28
C PRO A 79 -10.06 -11.22 16.54
N ALA A 80 -10.35 -12.50 16.25
CA ALA A 80 -11.58 -12.91 15.58
C ALA A 80 -12.88 -12.42 16.29
N ALA A 81 -12.84 -12.15 17.59
CA ALA A 81 -13.97 -11.60 18.34
C ALA A 81 -14.27 -10.11 18.06
N ALA A 82 -13.43 -9.43 17.29
CA ALA A 82 -13.60 -8.03 16.89
C ALA A 82 -14.23 -7.87 15.49
N TRP A 83 -14.63 -8.98 14.86
CA TRP A 83 -15.25 -9.05 13.55
C TRP A 83 -16.75 -9.40 13.65
#